data_AF-A0A973C1J7-F1
#
_entry.id   AF-A0A973C1J7-F1
#
_cell.length_a   1.000
_cell.length_b   1.000
_cell.length_c   1.000
_cell.angle_alpha   90.00
_cell.angle_beta   90.00
_cell.angle_gamma   90.00
#
_symmetry.space_group_name_H-M   'P 1'
#
loop_
_entity.id
_entity.type
_entity.pdbx_description
1 polymer ?
#
loop_
_entity_poly.entity_id
_entity_poly.type
_entity_poly.pdbx_seq_one_letter_code
_entity_poly.pdbx_strand_id
1 'polypeptide(L)'
;MFHFFSNTTEGGSKDPALRLEKRFINYLISFPFARKARSKADGVEDEEKEQRRKLLEVERLNYEERDRKAQARQRFSDRVSEELHEEIYHRALETIEDGDYVRERLIPLPEKLPELLDTLSLKAASMRRIESLVQGMDWFHTGLLRTVNQPPFIDRNKQVKLDNLRVAMSFVGTENLRLLAPAYIMQNWLPPSTQPFTLFRRKVWEHSLGTAIAAHNIAVERKLKDPILAYTMGMFHELGKIALTKLYLKLFDDVQREFAMASVNDKSPERHNALVQLTPDERFLRDLMLEKDKEVSYLVAEGWELKRVPVSQHLLSFTQADRVNPTYDSDYAEVLAQANAYCEFRMMREVDLASLEEGKRILNKYSVSAETVARLNNVSLKRPPIIVPD
;
A
#
# COMPACT_ATOMS: atom_id res chain seq x y z
N MET A 1 -14.31 -17.86 6.13
CA MET A 1 -14.56 -16.73 5.20
C MET A 1 -15.09 -15.61 6.07
N PHE A 2 -14.66 -14.37 5.91
CA PHE A 2 -15.12 -13.28 6.77
C PHE A 2 -16.36 -12.63 6.15
N HIS A 3 -17.56 -13.01 6.61
CA HIS A 3 -18.83 -12.62 5.98
C HIS A 3 -19.26 -11.17 6.25
N PHE A 4 -18.55 -10.45 7.11
CA PHE A 4 -18.90 -9.10 7.57
C PHE A 4 -18.38 -7.95 6.69
N PHE A 5 -17.47 -8.22 5.73
CA PHE A 5 -17.06 -7.19 4.76
C PHE A 5 -18.17 -6.94 3.72
N SER A 6 -18.40 -5.68 3.34
CA SER A 6 -19.39 -5.37 2.30
C SER A 6 -19.01 -5.93 0.93
N ASN A 7 -17.70 -6.12 0.70
CA ASN A 7 -17.12 -6.57 -0.55
C ASN A 7 -16.32 -7.89 -0.41
N THR A 8 -16.86 -8.90 0.28
CA THR A 8 -16.19 -10.22 0.35
C THR A 8 -15.96 -10.78 -1.05
N THR A 9 -14.70 -10.86 -1.47
CA THR A 9 -14.35 -11.25 -2.84
C THR A 9 -14.06 -12.75 -2.99
N GLU A 10 -14.54 -13.61 -2.09
CA GLU A 10 -14.53 -15.06 -2.34
C GLU A 10 -15.60 -15.38 -3.40
N GLY A 11 -15.21 -15.18 -4.65
CA GLY A 11 -16.04 -15.22 -5.84
C GLY A 11 -15.37 -14.33 -6.88
N GLY A 12 -15.07 -14.88 -8.06
CA GLY A 12 -14.43 -14.10 -9.11
C GLY A 12 -15.36 -12.96 -9.55
N SER A 13 -14.98 -11.71 -9.28
CA SER A 13 -15.66 -10.57 -9.92
C SER A 13 -15.69 -10.78 -11.43
N LYS A 14 -16.82 -10.51 -12.07
CA LYS A 14 -16.90 -10.53 -13.54
C LYS A 14 -16.10 -9.37 -14.16
N ASP A 15 -15.85 -8.31 -13.40
CA ASP A 15 -15.00 -7.19 -13.83
C ASP A 15 -13.52 -7.59 -13.74
N PRO A 16 -12.79 -7.68 -14.87
CA PRO A 16 -11.37 -7.98 -14.88
C PRO A 16 -10.53 -6.98 -14.07
N ALA A 17 -10.90 -5.69 -14.02
CA ALA A 17 -10.17 -4.68 -13.28
C ALA A 17 -10.24 -4.90 -11.77
N LEU A 18 -11.43 -5.21 -11.23
CA LEU A 18 -11.59 -5.53 -9.81
C LEU A 18 -10.82 -6.82 -9.41
N ARG A 19 -10.76 -7.81 -10.32
CA ARG A 19 -9.92 -9.00 -10.08
C ARG A 19 -8.44 -8.66 -10.01
N LEU A 20 -7.97 -7.74 -10.85
CA LEU A 20 -6.59 -7.30 -10.87
C LEU A 20 -6.23 -6.46 -9.65
N GLU A 21 -7.10 -5.54 -9.21
CA GLU A 21 -6.94 -4.77 -7.97
C GLU A 21 -6.79 -5.71 -6.77
N LYS A 22 -7.69 -6.71 -6.65
CA LYS A 22 -7.58 -7.75 -5.63
C LYS A 22 -6.26 -8.51 -5.71
N ARG A 23 -5.86 -8.95 -6.91
CA ARG A 23 -4.62 -9.71 -7.12
C ARG A 23 -3.38 -8.87 -6.80
N PHE A 24 -3.44 -7.58 -7.09
CA PHE A 24 -2.40 -6.63 -6.75
C PHE A 24 -2.25 -6.47 -5.24
N ILE A 25 -3.35 -6.28 -4.50
CA ILE A 25 -3.31 -6.22 -3.03
C ILE A 25 -2.78 -7.53 -2.43
N ASN A 26 -3.18 -8.69 -2.97
CA ASN A 26 -2.58 -9.96 -2.55
C ASN A 26 -1.05 -9.93 -2.70
N TYR A 27 -0.56 -9.40 -3.81
CA TYR A 27 0.87 -9.32 -4.11
C TYR A 27 1.61 -8.33 -3.20
N LEU A 28 0.96 -7.23 -2.79
CA LEU A 28 1.50 -6.35 -1.76
C LEU A 28 1.72 -7.11 -0.45
N ILE A 29 0.75 -7.95 -0.05
CA ILE A 29 0.80 -8.71 1.20
C ILE A 29 1.84 -9.84 1.14
N SER A 30 1.68 -10.79 0.20
CA SER A 30 2.65 -11.86 -0.03
C SER A 30 2.55 -12.49 -1.43
N PHE A 31 3.69 -12.97 -1.93
CA PHE A 31 3.75 -13.61 -3.25
C PHE A 31 3.04 -14.98 -3.29
N PRO A 32 3.19 -15.88 -2.30
CA PRO A 32 2.44 -17.14 -2.25
C PRO A 32 0.92 -16.91 -2.27
N PHE A 33 0.43 -15.92 -1.52
CA PHE A 33 -0.98 -15.58 -1.47
C PHE A 33 -1.51 -15.13 -2.84
N ALA A 34 -0.78 -14.26 -3.52
CA ALA A 34 -1.13 -13.80 -4.87
C ALA A 34 -1.14 -14.93 -5.91
N ARG A 35 -0.14 -15.83 -5.88
CA ARG A 35 -0.06 -16.98 -6.79
C ARG A 35 -1.19 -17.97 -6.57
N LYS A 36 -1.47 -18.34 -5.31
CA LYS A 36 -2.57 -19.26 -4.98
C LYS A 36 -3.91 -18.72 -5.47
N ALA A 37 -4.14 -17.41 -5.32
CA ALA A 37 -5.34 -16.77 -5.83
C ALA A 37 -5.44 -16.83 -7.37
N ARG A 38 -4.32 -16.66 -8.09
CA ARG A 38 -4.27 -16.78 -9.56
C ARG A 38 -4.54 -18.22 -10.01
N SER A 39 -3.82 -19.20 -9.47
CA SER A 39 -4.00 -20.62 -9.81
C SER A 39 -5.45 -21.08 -9.61
N LYS A 40 -6.07 -20.68 -8.49
CA LYS A 40 -7.50 -20.95 -8.23
C LYS A 40 -8.42 -20.29 -9.26
N ALA A 41 -8.11 -19.07 -9.72
CA ALA A 41 -8.88 -18.38 -10.75
C ALA A 41 -8.71 -19.00 -12.15
N ASP A 42 -7.52 -19.56 -12.42
CA ASP A 42 -7.19 -20.25 -13.67
C ASP A 42 -7.72 -21.70 -13.70
N GLY A 43 -8.46 -22.13 -12.66
CA GLY A 43 -9.04 -23.49 -12.58
C GLY A 43 -8.01 -24.59 -12.32
N VAL A 44 -6.80 -24.23 -11.89
CA VAL A 44 -5.77 -25.18 -11.47
C VAL A 44 -6.04 -25.53 -10.01
N GLU A 45 -6.78 -26.61 -9.77
CA GLU A 45 -6.94 -27.17 -8.42
C GLU A 45 -5.61 -27.79 -7.95
N ASP A 46 -5.28 -27.60 -6.67
CA ASP A 46 -4.14 -28.27 -6.05
C ASP A 46 -4.27 -29.79 -6.25
N GLU A 47 -3.32 -30.40 -6.98
CA GLU A 47 -3.19 -31.84 -7.28
C GLU A 47 -2.95 -32.72 -6.02
N GLU A 48 -3.25 -32.22 -4.81
CA GLU A 48 -3.01 -32.95 -3.55
C GLU A 48 -4.07 -34.01 -3.22
N LYS A 49 -5.15 -34.13 -4.00
CA LYS A 49 -6.21 -35.12 -3.73
C LYS A 49 -5.99 -36.49 -4.36
N GLU A 50 -5.01 -36.67 -5.25
CA GLU A 50 -4.94 -37.88 -6.10
C GLU A 50 -3.80 -38.85 -5.79
N GLN A 51 -3.28 -38.86 -4.56
CA GLN A 51 -2.40 -39.94 -4.10
C GLN A 51 -2.74 -40.41 -2.67
N ARG A 52 -3.93 -40.98 -2.48
CA ARG A 52 -4.20 -41.81 -1.28
C ARG A 52 -4.26 -43.28 -1.68
N ARG A 53 -3.08 -43.90 -1.67
CA ARG A 53 -2.86 -45.34 -1.90
C ARG A 53 -3.57 -46.18 -0.82
N LYS A 54 -4.08 -47.32 -1.25
CA LYS A 54 -4.83 -48.35 -0.49
C LYS A 54 -4.17 -48.67 0.87
N LEU A 55 -4.81 -48.24 1.96
CA LEU A 55 -4.51 -48.66 3.33
C LEU A 55 -5.26 -49.94 3.71
N LEU A 56 -4.70 -50.73 4.62
CA LEU A 56 -5.37 -51.88 5.23
C LEU A 56 -6.52 -51.40 6.13
N GLU A 57 -7.55 -52.23 6.33
CA GLU A 57 -8.82 -51.84 6.97
C GLU A 57 -8.68 -51.25 8.39
N VAL A 58 -7.73 -51.77 9.18
CA VAL A 58 -7.43 -51.28 10.55
C VAL A 58 -6.70 -49.93 10.52
N GLU A 59 -5.85 -49.70 9.52
CA GLU A 59 -5.17 -48.42 9.33
C GLU A 59 -6.14 -47.37 8.82
N ARG A 60 -7.15 -47.77 8.02
CA ARG A 60 -8.22 -46.89 7.53
C ARG A 60 -9.06 -46.34 8.67
N LEU A 61 -9.46 -47.16 9.65
CA LEU A 61 -10.25 -46.71 10.81
C LEU A 61 -9.49 -45.73 11.70
N ASN A 62 -8.22 -46.04 12.01
CA ASN A 62 -7.36 -45.13 12.79
C ASN A 62 -7.08 -43.82 12.04
N TYR A 63 -6.95 -43.89 10.73
CA TYR A 63 -6.79 -42.73 9.86
C TYR A 63 -8.06 -41.86 9.86
N GLU A 64 -9.23 -42.46 9.64
CA GLU A 64 -10.52 -41.77 9.66
C GLU A 64 -10.80 -41.09 11.01
N GLU A 65 -10.49 -41.73 12.14
CA GLU A 65 -10.67 -41.13 13.46
C GLU A 65 -9.72 -39.95 13.70
N ARG A 66 -8.45 -40.08 13.29
CA ARG A 66 -7.47 -38.98 13.34
C ARG A 66 -7.88 -37.81 12.46
N ASP A 67 -8.32 -38.10 11.23
CA ASP A 67 -8.79 -37.11 10.28
C ASP A 67 -10.03 -36.38 10.82
N ARG A 68 -10.99 -37.10 11.39
CA ARG A 68 -12.18 -36.52 12.03
C ARG A 68 -11.82 -35.60 13.20
N LYS A 69 -10.90 -36.01 14.08
CA LYS A 69 -10.42 -35.18 15.19
C LYS A 69 -9.68 -33.94 14.69
N ALA A 70 -8.85 -34.09 13.64
CA ALA A 70 -8.15 -32.96 13.02
C ALA A 70 -9.13 -31.97 12.39
N GLN A 71 -10.12 -32.44 11.63
CA GLN A 71 -11.17 -31.60 11.05
C GLN A 71 -11.99 -30.88 12.12
N ALA A 72 -12.33 -31.55 13.23
CA ALA A 72 -13.06 -30.92 14.34
C ALA A 72 -12.24 -29.80 15.00
N ARG A 73 -10.94 -30.03 15.24
CA ARG A 73 -10.01 -29.01 15.75
C ARG A 73 -9.85 -27.84 14.78
N GLN A 74 -9.74 -28.11 13.48
CA GLN A 74 -9.66 -27.06 12.46
C GLN A 74 -10.92 -26.20 12.46
N ARG A 75 -12.11 -26.81 12.43
CA ARG A 75 -13.39 -26.07 12.49
C ARG A 75 -13.53 -25.24 13.76
N PHE A 76 -13.04 -25.75 14.89
CA PHE A 76 -13.00 -24.98 16.13
C PHE A 76 -12.08 -23.76 16.00
N SER A 77 -10.87 -23.94 15.49
CA SER A 77 -9.91 -22.85 15.25
C SER A 77 -10.45 -21.82 14.26
N ASP A 78 -11.12 -22.25 13.20
CA ASP A 78 -11.72 -21.38 12.18
C ASP A 78 -12.79 -20.48 12.80
N ARG A 79 -13.66 -21.04 13.65
CA ARG A 79 -14.68 -20.28 14.38
C ARG A 79 -14.07 -19.28 15.37
N VAL A 80 -13.06 -19.69 16.13
CA VAL A 80 -12.35 -18.77 17.05
C VAL A 80 -11.67 -17.64 16.27
N SER A 81 -11.10 -17.94 15.10
CA SER A 81 -10.53 -16.93 14.20
C SER A 81 -11.60 -15.98 13.65
N GLU A 82 -12.77 -16.50 13.25
CA GLU A 82 -13.88 -15.69 12.77
C GLU A 82 -14.39 -14.71 13.83
N GLU A 83 -14.65 -15.20 15.05
CA GLU A 83 -15.06 -14.37 16.19
C GLU A 83 -14.02 -13.28 16.52
N LEU A 84 -12.72 -13.61 16.50
CA LEU A 84 -11.65 -12.65 16.72
C LEU A 84 -11.65 -11.54 15.65
N HIS A 85 -11.75 -11.94 14.38
CA HIS A 85 -11.65 -10.99 13.27
C HIS A 85 -12.92 -10.14 13.11
N GLU A 86 -14.08 -10.65 13.50
CA GLU A 86 -15.32 -9.87 13.57
C GLU A 86 -15.17 -8.71 14.57
N GLU A 87 -14.64 -8.98 15.77
CA GLU A 87 -14.34 -7.94 16.77
C GLU A 87 -13.30 -6.94 16.25
N ILE A 88 -12.21 -7.43 15.64
CA ILE A 88 -11.20 -6.56 15.03
C ILE A 88 -11.81 -5.65 13.95
N TYR A 89 -12.71 -6.20 13.12
CA TYR A 89 -13.37 -5.45 12.07
C TYR A 89 -14.23 -4.32 12.63
N HIS A 90 -15.06 -4.60 13.64
CA HIS A 90 -15.87 -3.58 14.29
C HIS A 90 -15.02 -2.45 14.87
N ARG A 91 -13.98 -2.78 15.65
CA ARG A 91 -13.07 -1.77 16.20
C ARG A 91 -12.32 -0.99 15.12
N ALA A 92 -11.95 -1.65 14.02
CA ALA A 92 -11.28 -0.98 12.90
C ALA A 92 -12.19 0.04 12.24
N LEU A 93 -13.47 -0.29 12.00
CA LEU A 93 -14.44 0.65 11.44
C LEU A 93 -14.69 1.83 12.37
N GLU A 94 -14.95 1.58 13.66
CA GLU A 94 -15.12 2.64 14.66
C GLU A 94 -13.90 3.57 14.71
N THR A 95 -12.69 3.01 14.63
CA THR A 95 -11.46 3.80 14.63
C THR A 95 -11.29 4.62 13.34
N ILE A 96 -11.77 4.14 12.20
CA ILE A 96 -11.69 4.86 10.92
C ILE A 96 -12.73 5.98 10.87
N GLU A 97 -13.90 5.77 11.47
CA GLU A 97 -14.94 6.80 11.62
C GLU A 97 -14.49 7.95 12.53
N ASP A 98 -13.61 7.68 13.50
CA ASP A 98 -12.88 8.71 14.25
C ASP A 98 -11.77 9.33 13.38
N GLY A 99 -12.16 10.31 12.56
CA GLY A 99 -11.24 11.03 11.69
C GLY A 99 -10.07 11.69 12.43
N ASP A 100 -10.24 12.14 13.67
CA ASP A 100 -9.17 12.74 14.46
C ASP A 100 -8.12 11.69 14.83
N TYR A 101 -8.56 10.49 15.25
CA TYR A 101 -7.64 9.39 15.50
C TYR A 101 -6.87 8.98 14.24
N VAL A 102 -7.54 8.90 13.08
CA VAL A 102 -6.88 8.59 11.80
C VAL A 102 -5.79 9.61 11.49
N ARG A 103 -6.13 10.90 11.58
CA ARG A 103 -5.24 12.03 11.28
C ARG A 103 -4.05 12.13 12.23
N GLU A 104 -4.26 11.91 13.53
CA GLU A 104 -3.24 12.14 14.54
C GLU A 104 -2.40 10.90 14.87
N ARG A 105 -2.98 9.70 14.80
CA ARG A 105 -2.40 8.49 15.39
C ARG A 105 -1.95 7.44 14.39
N LEU A 106 -2.65 7.27 13.25
CA LEU A 106 -2.28 6.23 12.29
C LEU A 106 -1.04 6.61 11.48
N ILE A 107 -1.02 7.82 10.93
CA ILE A 107 0.11 8.39 10.20
C ILE A 107 0.49 9.73 10.86
N PRO A 108 1.23 9.70 11.98
CA PRO A 108 1.55 10.92 12.70
C PRO A 108 2.39 11.86 11.84
N LEU A 109 1.97 13.12 11.83
CA LEU A 109 2.57 14.18 11.04
C LEU A 109 3.64 14.91 11.86
N PRO A 110 4.89 15.04 11.37
CA PRO A 110 5.84 15.97 11.97
C PRO A 110 5.27 17.39 11.89
N GLU A 111 5.31 18.14 12.99
CA GLU A 111 4.67 19.47 13.14
C GLU A 111 4.97 20.44 11.98
N LYS A 112 6.22 20.45 11.49
CA LYS A 112 6.66 21.35 10.42
C LYS A 112 6.41 20.80 9.00
N LEU A 113 5.84 19.61 8.86
CA LEU A 113 5.73 18.94 7.56
C LEU A 113 4.75 19.62 6.60
N PRO A 114 3.54 20.04 7.03
CA PRO A 114 2.64 20.80 6.16
C PRO A 114 3.32 22.05 5.60
N GLU A 115 3.97 22.81 6.49
CA GLU A 115 4.66 24.03 6.10
C GLU A 115 5.84 23.76 5.16
N LEU A 116 6.55 22.64 5.32
CA LEU A 116 7.59 22.21 4.40
C LEU A 116 7.05 21.98 2.99
N LEU A 117 5.98 21.20 2.85
CA LEU A 117 5.37 20.90 1.54
C LEU A 117 4.82 22.16 0.88
N ASP A 118 4.13 23.01 1.64
CA ASP A 118 3.62 24.28 1.14
C ASP A 118 4.76 25.23 0.73
N THR A 119 5.82 25.32 1.53
CA THR A 119 6.99 26.14 1.20
C THR A 119 7.69 25.65 -0.06
N LEU A 120 7.86 24.33 -0.21
CA LEU A 120 8.49 23.73 -1.38
C LEU A 120 7.70 23.99 -2.67
N SER A 121 6.37 24.12 -2.60
CA SER A 121 5.55 24.44 -3.79
C SER A 121 5.70 25.88 -4.30
N LEU A 122 6.37 26.77 -3.54
CA LEU A 122 6.62 28.14 -3.95
C LEU A 122 7.78 28.23 -4.96
N LYS A 123 7.56 28.92 -6.08
CA LYS A 123 8.58 29.18 -7.12
C LYS A 123 9.86 29.87 -6.58
N ALA A 124 9.75 30.61 -5.48
CA ALA A 124 10.84 31.39 -4.88
C ALA A 124 11.02 31.07 -3.38
N ALA A 125 10.97 29.77 -3.02
CA ALA A 125 11.23 29.35 -1.65
C ALA A 125 12.68 29.66 -1.23
N SER A 126 12.86 30.33 -0.10
CA SER A 126 14.19 30.58 0.46
C SER A 126 14.79 29.28 1.02
N MET A 127 16.01 28.93 0.60
CA MET A 127 16.71 27.75 1.10
C MET A 127 16.89 27.79 2.63
N ARG A 128 17.11 28.99 3.20
CA ARG A 128 17.18 29.20 4.65
C ARG A 128 15.86 28.84 5.35
N ARG A 129 14.72 29.13 4.72
CA ARG A 129 13.41 28.76 5.27
C ARG A 129 13.24 27.25 5.26
N ILE A 130 13.55 26.60 4.13
CA ILE A 130 13.50 25.13 4.00
C ILE A 130 14.37 24.47 5.08
N GLU A 131 15.61 24.95 5.28
CA GLU A 131 16.53 24.47 6.31
C GLU A 131 15.92 24.53 7.73
N SER A 132 15.28 25.65 8.08
CA SER A 132 14.63 25.82 9.38
C SER A 132 13.44 24.87 9.60
N LEU A 133 12.78 24.47 8.50
CA LEU A 133 11.64 23.56 8.52
C LEU A 133 12.09 22.11 8.70
N VAL A 134 13.18 21.71 8.05
CA VAL A 134 13.72 20.33 8.15
C VAL A 134 14.61 20.12 9.37
N GLN A 135 14.89 21.17 10.15
CA GLN A 135 15.66 21.05 11.38
C GLN A 135 14.95 20.12 12.37
N GLY A 136 15.65 19.07 12.81
CA GLY A 136 15.12 18.00 13.67
C GLY A 136 14.50 16.83 12.92
N MET A 137 14.50 16.83 11.58
CA MET A 137 14.03 15.72 10.75
C MET A 137 15.20 14.84 10.30
N ASP A 138 15.68 13.94 11.17
CA ASP A 138 16.83 13.08 10.89
C ASP A 138 16.65 12.20 9.64
N TRP A 139 15.42 11.75 9.38
CA TRP A 139 15.06 10.97 8.20
C TRP A 139 15.21 11.79 6.91
N PHE A 140 14.93 13.11 6.95
CA PHE A 140 15.12 14.00 5.81
C PHE A 140 16.60 14.22 5.55
N HIS A 141 17.36 14.51 6.61
CA HIS A 141 18.81 14.69 6.53
C HIS A 141 19.51 13.45 5.96
N THR A 142 19.21 12.28 6.53
CA THR A 142 19.76 11.00 6.09
C THR A 142 19.34 10.68 4.65
N GLY A 143 18.07 10.92 4.30
CA GLY A 143 17.54 10.72 2.96
C GLY A 143 18.28 11.56 1.92
N LEU A 144 18.42 12.86 2.19
CA LEU A 144 19.07 13.81 1.30
C LEU A 144 20.55 13.49 1.12
N LEU A 145 21.30 13.33 2.21
CA LEU A 145 22.72 12.99 2.14
C LEU A 145 22.95 11.68 1.40
N ARG A 146 22.10 10.67 1.60
CA ARG A 146 22.18 9.41 0.85
C ARG A 146 21.92 9.62 -0.64
N THR A 147 20.97 10.45 -1.01
CA THR A 147 20.65 10.73 -2.42
C THR A 147 21.75 11.51 -3.12
N VAL A 148 22.26 12.59 -2.52
CA VAL A 148 23.29 13.43 -3.16
C VAL A 148 24.62 12.70 -3.31
N ASN A 149 24.93 11.76 -2.41
CA ASN A 149 26.14 10.94 -2.48
C ASN A 149 25.99 9.70 -3.38
N GLN A 150 24.99 9.66 -4.26
CA GLN A 150 24.79 8.59 -5.25
C GLN A 150 24.64 9.17 -6.66
N PRO A 151 24.91 8.39 -7.72
CA PRO A 151 24.60 8.80 -9.08
C PRO A 151 23.09 9.11 -9.23
N PRO A 152 22.72 10.15 -10.00
CA PRO A 152 23.59 10.90 -10.91
C PRO A 152 24.27 12.16 -10.30
N PHE A 153 24.07 12.45 -9.02
CA PHE A 153 24.58 13.66 -8.36
C PHE A 153 26.10 13.66 -8.15
N ILE A 154 26.63 12.57 -7.61
CA ILE A 154 28.07 12.38 -7.42
C ILE A 154 28.50 11.10 -8.13
N ASP A 155 29.58 11.19 -8.90
CA ASP A 155 30.25 10.02 -9.45
C ASP A 155 30.87 9.21 -8.29
N ARG A 156 30.59 7.89 -8.28
CA ARG A 156 31.11 6.95 -7.27
C ARG A 156 32.63 6.95 -7.19
N ASN A 157 33.32 7.38 -8.24
CA ASN A 157 34.79 7.45 -8.28
C ASN A 157 35.36 8.71 -7.61
N LYS A 158 34.55 9.73 -7.30
CA LYS A 158 34.99 10.92 -6.58
C LYS A 158 35.03 10.63 -5.07
N GLN A 159 36.11 11.03 -4.40
CA GLN A 159 36.27 10.88 -2.94
C GLN A 159 35.51 11.94 -2.12
N VAL A 160 34.90 12.94 -2.76
CA VAL A 160 34.16 14.01 -2.07
C VAL A 160 32.78 13.48 -1.65
N LYS A 161 32.52 13.45 -0.35
CA LYS A 161 31.20 13.20 0.22
C LYS A 161 30.63 14.50 0.75
N LEU A 162 29.38 14.81 0.40
CA LEU A 162 28.63 15.87 1.07
C LEU A 162 28.11 15.34 2.40
N ASP A 163 28.42 16.04 3.49
CA ASP A 163 27.96 15.75 4.85
C ASP A 163 27.14 16.91 5.46
N ASN A 164 27.23 18.11 4.88
CA ASN A 164 26.49 19.29 5.31
C ASN A 164 25.11 19.39 4.64
N LEU A 165 24.06 19.42 5.45
CA LEU A 165 22.66 19.52 4.98
C LEU A 165 22.42 20.73 4.07
N ARG A 166 22.90 21.92 4.46
CA ARG A 166 22.69 23.15 3.68
C ARG A 166 23.36 23.05 2.32
N VAL A 167 24.61 22.58 2.27
CA VAL A 167 25.32 22.39 1.01
C VAL A 167 24.60 21.36 0.14
N ALA A 168 24.13 20.25 0.72
CA ALA A 168 23.37 19.24 -0.02
C ALA A 168 22.06 19.79 -0.58
N MET A 169 21.30 20.55 0.19
CA MET A 169 20.05 21.17 -0.30
C MET A 169 20.30 22.21 -1.39
N SER A 170 21.33 23.05 -1.23
CA SER A 170 21.73 24.01 -2.25
C SER A 170 22.21 23.34 -3.53
N PHE A 171 22.94 22.23 -3.41
CA PHE A 171 23.42 21.45 -4.55
C PHE A 171 22.27 20.76 -5.30
N VAL A 172 21.27 20.27 -4.58
CA VAL A 172 20.08 19.63 -5.19
C VAL A 172 19.12 20.66 -5.80
N GLY A 173 18.96 21.81 -5.17
CA GLY A 173 18.04 22.86 -5.60
C GLY A 173 16.58 22.57 -5.25
N THR A 174 15.76 23.63 -5.22
CA THR A 174 14.37 23.56 -4.76
C THR A 174 13.50 22.63 -5.60
N GLU A 175 13.63 22.63 -6.93
CA GLU A 175 12.79 21.77 -7.80
C GLU A 175 12.98 20.27 -7.51
N ASN A 176 14.22 19.83 -7.31
CA ASN A 176 14.47 18.44 -6.93
C ASN A 176 14.01 18.15 -5.49
N LEU A 177 14.13 19.12 -4.57
CA LEU A 177 13.59 18.96 -3.21
C LEU A 177 12.07 18.76 -3.22
N ARG A 178 11.34 19.36 -4.17
CA ARG A 178 9.89 19.11 -4.35
C ARG A 178 9.58 17.66 -4.75
N LEU A 179 10.49 16.97 -5.43
CA LEU A 179 10.37 15.54 -5.75
C LEU A 179 10.87 14.65 -4.60
N LEU A 180 11.98 15.01 -3.98
CA LEU A 180 12.65 14.20 -2.97
C LEU A 180 11.94 14.24 -1.62
N ALA A 181 11.37 15.37 -1.23
CA ALA A 181 10.69 15.50 0.06
C ALA A 181 9.50 14.53 0.19
N PRO A 182 8.52 14.46 -0.75
CA PRO A 182 7.45 13.45 -0.70
C PRO A 182 7.97 12.02 -0.62
N ALA A 183 9.07 11.73 -1.32
CA ALA A 183 9.70 10.41 -1.32
C ALA A 183 10.28 10.04 0.05
N TYR A 184 10.99 10.97 0.72
CA TYR A 184 11.53 10.75 2.06
C TYR A 184 10.44 10.66 3.13
N ILE A 185 9.41 11.48 2.99
CA ILE A 185 8.23 11.47 3.85
C ILE A 185 7.56 10.08 3.80
N MET A 186 7.28 9.59 2.58
CA MET A 186 6.68 8.28 2.41
C MET A 186 7.57 7.16 2.98
N GLN A 187 8.89 7.22 2.77
CA GLN A 187 9.81 6.25 3.37
C GLN A 187 9.79 6.25 4.90
N ASN A 188 9.63 7.42 5.52
CA ASN A 188 9.56 7.56 6.97
C ASN A 188 8.27 6.95 7.55
N TRP A 189 7.15 7.03 6.82
CA TRP A 189 5.87 6.47 7.27
C TRP A 189 5.72 4.97 7.04
N LEU A 190 6.52 4.38 6.17
CA LEU A 190 6.55 2.94 6.00
C LEU A 190 6.94 2.26 7.33
N PRO A 191 6.11 1.35 7.86
CA PRO A 191 6.40 0.67 9.11
C PRO A 191 7.73 -0.11 9.03
N PRO A 192 8.53 -0.11 10.10
CA PRO A 192 9.84 -0.79 10.10
C PRO A 192 9.69 -2.30 9.89
N SER A 193 8.59 -2.88 10.40
CA SER A 193 8.21 -4.28 10.24
C SER A 193 6.71 -4.38 9.97
N THR A 194 6.34 -5.35 9.14
CA THR A 194 4.95 -5.69 8.81
C THR A 194 4.71 -7.19 8.96
N GLN A 195 5.49 -7.88 9.79
CA GLN A 195 5.32 -9.31 10.01
C GLN A 195 3.86 -9.64 10.38
N PRO A 196 3.25 -10.68 9.77
CA PRO A 196 3.85 -11.67 8.85
C PRO A 196 3.95 -11.23 7.36
N PHE A 197 3.42 -10.06 7.01
CA PHE A 197 3.35 -9.51 5.65
C PHE A 197 4.68 -8.90 5.17
N THR A 198 5.70 -9.74 5.01
CA THR A 198 7.10 -9.32 4.76
C THR A 198 7.33 -8.53 3.47
N LEU A 199 6.48 -8.69 2.45
CA LEU A 199 6.62 -7.97 1.18
C LEU A 199 6.02 -6.57 1.20
N PHE A 200 5.09 -6.31 2.12
CA PHE A 200 4.23 -5.14 2.13
C PHE A 200 5.01 -3.85 2.04
N ARG A 201 5.95 -3.64 2.97
CA ARG A 201 6.79 -2.44 3.01
C ARG A 201 7.47 -2.15 1.67
N ARG A 202 8.14 -3.15 1.10
CA ARG A 202 8.89 -2.99 -0.16
C ARG A 202 7.94 -2.72 -1.33
N LYS A 203 6.83 -3.45 -1.40
CA LYS A 203 5.93 -3.38 -2.55
C LYS A 203 5.09 -2.11 -2.56
N VAL A 204 4.62 -1.65 -1.40
CA VAL A 204 3.98 -0.34 -1.27
C VAL A 204 4.95 0.77 -1.68
N TRP A 205 6.20 0.75 -1.23
CA TRP A 205 7.21 1.71 -1.67
C TRP A 205 7.42 1.71 -3.20
N GLU A 206 7.66 0.53 -3.78
CA GLU A 206 7.86 0.38 -5.22
C GLU A 206 6.66 0.89 -6.02
N HIS A 207 5.45 0.62 -5.52
CA HIS A 207 4.22 1.07 -6.15
C HIS A 207 4.02 2.57 -6.05
N SER A 208 4.12 3.16 -4.86
CA SER A 208 3.97 4.61 -4.68
C SER A 208 4.98 5.39 -5.51
N LEU A 209 6.24 4.95 -5.54
CA LEU A 209 7.26 5.58 -6.37
C LEU A 209 6.96 5.42 -7.87
N GLY A 210 6.57 4.22 -8.31
CA GLY A 210 6.25 3.98 -9.71
C GLY A 210 5.03 4.77 -10.19
N THR A 211 3.97 4.82 -9.39
CA THR A 211 2.77 5.63 -9.64
C THR A 211 3.11 7.12 -9.63
N ALA A 212 3.93 7.61 -8.70
CA ALA A 212 4.39 9.01 -8.68
C ALA A 212 5.15 9.41 -9.96
N ILE A 213 6.08 8.56 -10.41
CA ILE A 213 6.85 8.81 -11.63
C ILE A 213 5.93 8.78 -12.86
N ALA A 214 5.02 7.80 -12.94
CA ALA A 214 4.06 7.72 -14.03
C ALA A 214 3.13 8.95 -14.05
N ALA A 215 2.57 9.33 -12.89
CA ALA A 215 1.69 10.50 -12.75
C ALA A 215 2.38 11.79 -13.18
N HIS A 216 3.65 11.98 -12.79
CA HIS A 216 4.46 13.10 -13.27
C HIS A 216 4.57 13.13 -14.80
N ASN A 217 4.91 11.99 -15.42
CA ASN A 217 5.10 11.91 -16.87
C ASN A 217 3.79 12.15 -17.65
N ILE A 218 2.67 11.61 -17.16
CA ILE A 218 1.34 11.84 -17.74
C ILE A 218 0.96 13.32 -17.58
N ALA A 219 1.22 13.93 -16.43
CA ALA A 219 0.95 15.35 -16.21
C ALA A 219 1.76 16.27 -17.13
N VAL A 220 3.03 15.92 -17.42
CA VAL A 220 3.86 16.62 -18.42
C VAL A 220 3.27 16.47 -19.81
N GLU A 221 2.91 15.24 -20.21
CA GLU A 221 2.28 14.95 -21.51
C GLU A 221 1.00 15.77 -21.72
N ARG A 222 0.14 15.82 -20.69
CA ARG A 222 -1.11 16.59 -20.67
C ARG A 222 -0.92 18.10 -20.47
N LYS A 223 0.31 18.57 -20.26
CA LYS A 223 0.65 19.98 -19.99
C LYS A 223 -0.10 20.56 -18.78
N LEU A 224 -0.27 19.76 -17.72
CA LEU A 224 -0.85 20.24 -16.47
C LEU A 224 0.06 21.31 -15.84
N LYS A 225 -0.55 22.21 -15.07
CA LYS A 225 0.13 23.38 -14.48
C LYS A 225 1.30 23.01 -13.57
N ASP A 226 1.18 21.92 -12.81
CA ASP A 226 2.18 21.46 -11.85
C ASP A 226 2.34 19.93 -11.88
N PRO A 227 3.22 19.40 -12.75
CA PRO A 227 3.49 17.95 -12.79
C PRO A 227 4.04 17.37 -11.48
N ILE A 228 4.66 18.19 -10.63
CA ILE A 228 5.18 17.74 -9.33
C ILE A 228 4.04 17.54 -8.31
N LEU A 229 2.91 18.24 -8.46
CA LEU A 229 1.70 17.92 -7.71
C LEU A 229 1.20 16.50 -8.04
N ALA A 230 1.17 16.12 -9.33
CA ALA A 230 0.81 14.77 -9.75
C ALA A 230 1.78 13.72 -9.18
N TYR A 231 3.09 14.02 -9.16
CA TYR A 231 4.09 13.19 -8.49
C TYR A 231 3.78 13.02 -6.98
N THR A 232 3.50 14.13 -6.29
CA THR A 232 3.23 14.15 -4.85
C THR A 232 1.97 13.32 -4.52
N MET A 233 0.93 13.42 -5.34
CA MET A 233 -0.25 12.58 -5.21
C MET A 233 0.05 11.09 -5.41
N GLY A 234 0.83 10.75 -6.44
CA GLY A 234 1.26 9.36 -6.65
C GLY A 234 2.12 8.83 -5.49
N MET A 235 2.85 9.69 -4.78
CA MET A 235 3.56 9.26 -3.57
C MET A 235 2.63 8.97 -2.38
N PHE A 236 1.52 9.70 -2.26
CA PHE A 236 0.67 9.69 -1.07
C PHE A 236 -0.66 8.93 -1.22
N HIS A 237 -1.02 8.46 -2.42
CA HIS A 237 -2.28 7.72 -2.62
C HIS A 237 -2.36 6.39 -1.85
N GLU A 238 -1.22 5.84 -1.40
CA GLU A 238 -1.11 4.56 -0.68
C GLU A 238 -1.07 4.67 0.85
N LEU A 239 -1.25 5.87 1.41
CA LEU A 239 -1.17 6.08 2.86
C LEU A 239 -2.20 5.28 3.64
N GLY A 240 -3.39 5.06 3.07
CA GLY A 240 -4.44 4.25 3.63
C GLY A 240 -4.03 2.79 3.80
N LYS A 241 -3.35 2.18 2.82
CA LYS A 241 -2.85 0.80 2.99
C LYS A 241 -1.82 0.72 4.12
N ILE A 242 -0.97 1.72 4.28
CA ILE A 242 -0.03 1.81 5.41
C ILE A 242 -0.78 1.92 6.74
N ALA A 243 -1.72 2.86 6.83
CA ALA A 243 -2.51 3.12 8.02
C ALA A 243 -3.32 1.88 8.45
N LEU A 244 -4.02 1.25 7.52
CA LEU A 244 -4.82 0.04 7.74
C LEU A 244 -3.97 -1.15 8.18
N THR A 245 -2.76 -1.31 7.62
CA THR A 245 -1.85 -2.38 8.05
C THR A 245 -1.40 -2.17 9.50
N LYS A 246 -1.03 -0.94 9.87
CA LYS A 246 -0.65 -0.61 11.24
C LYS A 246 -1.81 -0.79 12.21
N LEU A 247 -3.00 -0.33 11.82
CA LEU A 247 -4.22 -0.46 12.60
C LEU A 247 -4.57 -1.94 12.82
N TYR A 248 -4.57 -2.75 11.75
CA TYR A 248 -4.89 -4.16 11.82
C TYR A 248 -3.94 -4.92 12.74
N LEU A 249 -2.63 -4.77 12.57
CA LEU A 249 -1.65 -5.46 13.41
C LEU A 249 -1.80 -5.08 14.89
N LYS A 250 -2.02 -3.78 15.17
CA LYS A 250 -2.28 -3.32 16.53
C LYS A 250 -3.55 -3.93 17.12
N LEU A 251 -4.67 -3.85 16.40
CA LEU A 251 -5.95 -4.38 16.87
C LEU A 251 -5.91 -5.90 17.02
N PHE A 252 -5.19 -6.60 16.14
CA PHE A 252 -4.98 -8.04 16.27
C PHE A 252 -4.30 -8.38 17.60
N ASP A 253 -3.19 -7.72 17.92
CA ASP A 253 -2.46 -7.95 19.18
C ASP A 253 -3.29 -7.59 20.42
N ASP A 254 -4.08 -6.50 20.34
CA ASP A 254 -4.94 -6.04 21.43
C ASP A 254 -6.10 -7.04 21.67
N VAL A 255 -6.88 -7.36 20.63
CA VAL A 255 -8.05 -8.25 20.73
C VAL A 255 -7.63 -9.69 21.04
N GLN A 256 -6.55 -10.20 20.43
CA GLN A 256 -6.06 -11.55 20.72
C GLN A 256 -5.71 -11.71 22.20
N ARG A 257 -5.03 -10.71 22.77
CA ARG A 257 -4.66 -10.70 24.18
C ARG A 257 -5.88 -10.62 25.10
N GLU A 258 -6.85 -9.77 24.78
CA GLU A 258 -8.11 -9.68 25.55
C GLU A 258 -8.86 -11.01 25.54
N PHE A 259 -9.05 -11.63 24.37
CA PHE A 259 -9.74 -12.90 24.23
C PHE A 259 -8.97 -14.03 24.91
N ALA A 260 -7.63 -14.02 24.83
CA ALA A 260 -6.79 -15.02 25.49
C ALA A 260 -6.91 -14.91 27.02
N MET A 261 -6.93 -13.70 27.58
CA MET A 261 -7.17 -13.49 29.01
C MET A 261 -8.57 -13.93 29.43
N ALA A 262 -9.61 -13.59 28.66
CA ALA A 262 -10.98 -14.02 28.93
C ALA A 262 -11.09 -15.57 28.95
N SER A 263 -10.44 -16.26 28.01
CA SER A 263 -10.47 -17.73 27.96
C SER A 263 -9.83 -18.42 29.17
N VAL A 264 -8.87 -17.77 29.84
CA VAL A 264 -8.29 -18.27 31.10
C VAL A 264 -9.29 -18.15 32.24
N ASN A 265 -9.98 -17.02 32.33
CA ASN A 265 -11.01 -16.77 33.35
C ASN A 265 -12.19 -17.74 33.19
N ASP A 266 -12.57 -18.02 31.95
CA ASP A 266 -13.65 -18.97 31.59
C ASP A 266 -13.20 -20.45 31.64
N LYS A 267 -11.97 -20.72 32.12
CA LYS A 267 -11.39 -22.08 32.24
C LYS A 267 -11.49 -22.89 30.95
N SER A 268 -11.25 -22.25 29.80
CA SER A 268 -11.39 -22.81 28.46
C SER A 268 -10.03 -23.00 27.78
N PRO A 269 -9.24 -24.03 28.14
CA PRO A 269 -7.87 -24.22 27.64
C PRO A 269 -7.80 -24.47 26.14
N GLU A 270 -8.82 -25.11 25.56
CA GLU A 270 -8.89 -25.34 24.10
C GLU A 270 -9.03 -24.02 23.33
N ARG A 271 -9.87 -23.09 23.82
CA ARG A 271 -10.02 -21.75 23.25
C ARG A 271 -8.73 -20.93 23.40
N HIS A 272 -8.13 -20.96 24.59
CA HIS A 272 -6.85 -20.29 24.84
C HIS A 272 -5.76 -20.76 23.87
N ASN A 273 -5.60 -22.07 23.73
CA ASN A 273 -4.62 -22.65 22.82
C ASN A 273 -4.90 -22.29 21.36
N ALA A 274 -6.16 -22.29 20.93
CA ALA A 274 -6.51 -21.85 19.59
C ALA A 274 -6.13 -20.37 19.36
N LEU A 275 -6.50 -19.48 20.29
CA LEU A 275 -6.25 -18.03 20.19
C LEU A 275 -4.75 -17.71 20.08
N VAL A 276 -3.92 -18.30 20.94
CA VAL A 276 -2.47 -18.03 20.96
C VAL A 276 -1.76 -18.50 19.68
N GLN A 277 -2.33 -19.48 18.97
CA GLN A 277 -1.78 -19.96 17.69
C GLN A 277 -2.28 -19.17 16.48
N LEU A 278 -3.26 -18.28 16.65
CA LEU A 278 -3.72 -17.42 15.55
C LEU A 278 -2.64 -16.39 15.19
N THR A 279 -2.55 -16.11 13.90
CA THR A 279 -1.70 -15.06 13.32
C THR A 279 -2.55 -14.13 12.47
N PRO A 280 -2.08 -12.89 12.20
CA PRO A 280 -2.76 -12.00 11.26
C PRO A 280 -3.03 -12.68 9.90
N ASP A 281 -4.26 -12.59 9.40
CA ASP A 281 -4.75 -13.24 8.17
C ASP A 281 -4.63 -12.30 6.95
N GLU A 282 -4.04 -12.82 5.88
CA GLU A 282 -3.80 -12.08 4.63
C GLU A 282 -5.11 -11.68 3.92
N ARG A 283 -6.17 -12.49 4.03
CA ARG A 283 -7.47 -12.21 3.41
C ARG A 283 -8.19 -11.10 4.17
N PHE A 284 -8.12 -11.11 5.49
CA PHE A 284 -8.67 -10.03 6.32
C PHE A 284 -8.05 -8.69 5.92
N LEU A 285 -6.71 -8.61 5.90
CA LEU A 285 -6.02 -7.36 5.56
C LEU A 285 -6.35 -6.90 4.13
N ARG A 286 -6.39 -7.83 3.16
CA ARG A 286 -6.77 -7.52 1.79
C ARG A 286 -8.18 -6.95 1.70
N ASP A 287 -9.16 -7.58 2.34
CA ASP A 287 -10.55 -7.17 2.24
C ASP A 287 -10.77 -5.82 2.95
N LEU A 288 -10.08 -5.59 4.07
CA LEU A 288 -10.02 -4.27 4.71
C LEU A 288 -9.43 -3.19 3.80
N MET A 289 -8.33 -3.48 3.09
CA MET A 289 -7.75 -2.54 2.11
C MET A 289 -8.70 -2.27 0.95
N LEU A 290 -9.28 -3.31 0.36
CA LEU A 290 -10.25 -3.17 -0.73
C LEU A 290 -11.45 -2.30 -0.33
N GLU A 291 -11.84 -2.31 0.94
CA GLU A 291 -12.99 -1.55 1.41
C GLU A 291 -12.62 -0.10 1.79
N LYS A 292 -11.46 0.12 2.41
CA LYS A 292 -11.17 1.36 3.14
C LYS A 292 -9.92 2.12 2.71
N ASP A 293 -9.07 1.59 1.83
CA ASP A 293 -7.75 2.20 1.58
C ASP A 293 -7.81 3.64 1.04
N LYS A 294 -8.64 3.92 0.03
CA LYS A 294 -8.79 5.26 -0.56
C LYS A 294 -9.37 6.27 0.43
N GLU A 295 -10.41 5.87 1.16
CA GLU A 295 -11.04 6.66 2.22
C GLU A 295 -10.01 7.08 3.27
N VAL A 296 -9.23 6.11 3.79
CA VAL A 296 -8.20 6.38 4.80
C VAL A 296 -7.05 7.21 4.24
N SER A 297 -6.63 6.99 2.98
CA SER A 297 -5.64 7.86 2.32
C SER A 297 -6.09 9.32 2.28
N TYR A 298 -7.37 9.55 1.94
CA TYR A 298 -7.96 10.88 1.95
C TYR A 298 -7.98 11.49 3.36
N LEU A 299 -8.50 10.77 4.36
CA LEU A 299 -8.60 11.26 5.74
C LEU A 299 -7.22 11.67 6.29
N VAL A 300 -6.19 10.87 6.04
CA VAL A 300 -4.81 11.20 6.42
C VAL A 300 -4.35 12.50 5.75
N ALA A 301 -4.53 12.62 4.42
CA ALA A 301 -4.08 13.79 3.68
C ALA A 301 -4.88 15.06 4.02
N GLU A 302 -6.17 14.93 4.35
CA GLU A 302 -7.02 16.02 4.83
C GLU A 302 -6.48 16.61 6.13
N GLY A 303 -6.07 15.75 7.08
CA GLY A 303 -5.51 16.19 8.35
C GLY A 303 -4.20 16.95 8.28
N TRP A 304 -3.55 17.00 7.12
CA TRP A 304 -2.35 17.81 6.95
C TRP A 304 -2.63 19.28 6.71
N GLU A 305 -3.88 19.64 6.39
CA GLU A 305 -4.31 21.02 6.20
C GLU A 305 -3.40 21.84 5.25
N LEU A 306 -2.90 21.20 4.19
CA LEU A 306 -2.01 21.82 3.21
C LEU A 306 -2.71 22.98 2.51
N LYS A 307 -2.10 24.18 2.52
CA LYS A 307 -2.72 25.41 2.01
C LYS A 307 -2.43 25.66 0.54
N ARG A 308 -1.32 25.15 0.02
CA ARG A 308 -0.83 25.42 -1.35
C ARG A 308 -0.80 24.16 -2.21
N VAL A 309 -0.70 22.99 -1.60
CA VAL A 309 -0.65 21.70 -2.30
C VAL A 309 -1.96 20.95 -2.01
N PRO A 310 -2.98 21.03 -2.90
CA PRO A 310 -4.32 20.50 -2.64
C PRO A 310 -4.41 18.96 -2.78
N VAL A 311 -3.53 18.24 -2.07
CA VAL A 311 -3.46 16.76 -2.12
C VAL A 311 -4.78 16.14 -1.69
N SER A 312 -5.34 16.58 -0.56
CA SER A 312 -6.59 16.05 0.00
C SER A 312 -7.76 16.21 -0.97
N GLN A 313 -7.91 17.37 -1.60
CA GLN A 313 -8.96 17.62 -2.59
C GLN A 313 -8.89 16.66 -3.77
N HIS A 314 -7.69 16.41 -4.29
CA HIS A 314 -7.54 15.50 -5.42
C HIS A 314 -7.67 14.02 -5.01
N LEU A 315 -7.23 13.64 -3.81
CA LEU A 315 -7.47 12.30 -3.27
C LEU A 315 -8.95 12.05 -2.96
N LEU A 316 -9.70 13.07 -2.56
CA LEU A 316 -11.15 12.99 -2.41
C LEU A 316 -11.81 12.64 -3.74
N SER A 317 -11.47 13.37 -4.81
CA SER A 317 -11.97 13.07 -6.16
C SER A 317 -11.58 11.66 -6.63
N PHE A 318 -10.37 11.20 -6.31
CA PHE A 318 -9.94 9.83 -6.61
C PHE A 318 -10.73 8.77 -5.82
N THR A 319 -11.11 9.08 -4.58
CA THR A 319 -11.87 8.19 -3.69
C THR A 319 -13.34 8.09 -4.09
N GLN A 320 -13.95 9.20 -4.52
CA GLN A 320 -15.36 9.28 -4.89
C GLN A 320 -15.68 8.72 -6.29
N ALA A 321 -14.66 8.43 -7.10
CA ALA A 321 -14.85 7.91 -8.45
C ALA A 321 -15.56 6.54 -8.43
N ASP A 322 -16.55 6.38 -9.32
CA ASP A 322 -17.28 5.12 -9.46
C ASP A 322 -16.35 3.96 -9.83
N ARG A 323 -16.61 2.78 -9.23
CA ARG A 323 -15.77 1.60 -9.45
C ARG A 323 -15.92 1.01 -10.84
N VAL A 324 -17.06 1.18 -11.52
CA VAL A 324 -17.34 0.56 -12.82
C VAL A 324 -16.94 1.51 -13.94
N ASN A 325 -17.41 2.74 -13.89
CA ASN A 325 -17.17 3.79 -14.88
C ASN A 325 -16.60 5.03 -14.19
N PRO A 326 -15.29 5.03 -13.87
CA PRO A 326 -14.69 6.09 -13.08
C PRO A 326 -14.69 7.42 -13.84
N THR A 327 -15.22 8.45 -13.20
CA THR A 327 -15.14 9.86 -13.62
C THR A 327 -14.51 10.67 -12.50
N TYR A 328 -13.74 11.70 -12.85
CA TYR A 328 -13.00 12.50 -11.89
C TYR A 328 -13.31 13.98 -12.08
N ASP A 329 -13.57 14.68 -10.99
CA ASP A 329 -13.76 16.14 -10.96
C ASP A 329 -12.42 16.91 -11.01
N SER A 330 -11.30 16.18 -11.13
CA SER A 330 -9.97 16.76 -11.18
C SER A 330 -9.07 16.03 -12.17
N ASP A 331 -8.42 16.79 -13.06
CA ASP A 331 -7.39 16.29 -13.97
C ASP A 331 -6.27 15.55 -13.24
N TYR A 332 -5.89 16.01 -12.04
CA TYR A 332 -4.85 15.36 -11.25
C TYR A 332 -5.32 14.02 -10.67
N ALA A 333 -6.59 13.90 -10.30
CA ALA A 333 -7.17 12.63 -9.84
C ALA A 333 -7.28 11.62 -10.99
N GLU A 334 -7.65 12.08 -12.19
CA GLU A 334 -7.64 11.25 -13.40
C GLU A 334 -6.22 10.79 -13.74
N VAL A 335 -5.23 11.70 -13.72
CA VAL A 335 -3.81 11.36 -13.92
C VAL A 335 -3.33 10.34 -12.90
N LEU A 336 -3.70 10.50 -11.63
CA LEU A 336 -3.37 9.54 -10.58
C LEU A 336 -3.96 8.17 -10.88
N ALA A 337 -5.23 8.09 -11.30
CA ALA A 337 -5.87 6.82 -11.63
C ALA A 337 -5.19 6.12 -12.82
N GLN A 338 -4.81 6.88 -13.85
CA GLN A 338 -4.08 6.36 -15.00
C GLN A 338 -2.70 5.82 -14.63
N ALA A 339 -1.96 6.60 -13.84
CA ALA A 339 -0.66 6.22 -13.33
C ALA A 339 -0.75 4.97 -12.45
N ASN A 340 -1.78 4.90 -11.60
CA ASN A 340 -2.03 3.78 -10.72
C ASN A 340 -2.28 2.50 -11.53
N ALA A 341 -3.24 2.54 -12.46
CA ALA A 341 -3.57 1.41 -13.31
C ALA A 341 -2.37 0.90 -14.13
N TYR A 342 -1.57 1.82 -14.68
CA TYR A 342 -0.35 1.46 -15.39
C TYR A 342 0.69 0.81 -14.48
N CYS A 343 0.92 1.36 -13.29
CA CYS A 343 1.91 0.85 -12.35
C CYS A 343 1.52 -0.52 -11.80
N GLU A 344 0.26 -0.71 -11.38
CA GLU A 344 -0.28 -1.99 -10.92
C GLU A 344 -0.11 -3.07 -12.00
N PHE A 345 -0.52 -2.76 -13.24
CA PHE A 345 -0.37 -3.68 -14.38
C PHE A 345 1.11 -4.05 -14.60
N ARG A 346 2.01 -3.06 -14.65
CA ARG A 346 3.44 -3.31 -14.89
C ARG A 346 4.05 -4.17 -13.78
N MET A 347 3.77 -3.86 -12.52
CA MET A 347 4.27 -4.63 -11.38
C MET A 347 3.76 -6.07 -11.36
N MET A 348 2.48 -6.30 -11.69
CA MET A 348 1.94 -7.65 -11.80
C MET A 348 2.50 -8.39 -13.03
N ARG A 349 2.69 -7.69 -14.15
CA ARG A 349 3.21 -8.30 -15.38
C ARG A 349 4.65 -8.81 -15.20
N GLU A 350 5.48 -8.08 -14.46
CA GLU A 350 6.87 -8.44 -14.15
C GLU A 350 7.00 -9.79 -13.40
N VAL A 351 5.96 -10.22 -12.71
CA VAL A 351 5.95 -11.46 -11.91
C VAL A 351 4.92 -12.48 -12.39
N ASP A 352 4.45 -12.33 -13.63
CA ASP A 352 3.39 -13.15 -14.21
C ASP A 352 2.18 -13.26 -13.27
N LEU A 353 1.64 -12.12 -12.85
CA LEU A 353 0.34 -12.02 -12.16
C LEU A 353 -0.69 -11.32 -13.04
N ALA A 354 -0.34 -10.85 -14.23
CA ALA A 354 -1.28 -10.27 -15.19
C ALA A 354 -0.91 -10.66 -16.62
N SER A 355 -1.92 -11.00 -17.42
CA SER A 355 -1.80 -11.18 -18.87
C SER A 355 -1.83 -9.84 -19.61
N LEU A 356 -1.37 -9.82 -20.86
CA LEU A 356 -1.47 -8.62 -21.72
C LEU A 356 -2.92 -8.21 -21.98
N GLU A 357 -3.83 -9.18 -22.12
CA GLU A 357 -5.25 -8.91 -22.37
C GLU A 357 -5.94 -8.31 -21.14
N GLU A 358 -5.64 -8.82 -19.95
CA GLU A 358 -6.07 -8.18 -18.69
C GLU A 358 -5.52 -6.75 -18.57
N GLY A 359 -4.25 -6.55 -18.93
CA GLY A 359 -3.60 -5.24 -19.00
C GLY A 359 -4.30 -4.25 -19.91
N LYS A 360 -4.62 -4.64 -21.15
CA LYS A 360 -5.36 -3.78 -22.08
C LYS A 360 -6.72 -3.36 -21.52
N ARG A 361 -7.43 -4.28 -20.85
CA ARG A 361 -8.74 -3.99 -20.27
C ARG A 361 -8.67 -2.96 -19.14
N ILE A 362 -7.72 -3.11 -18.19
CA ILE A 362 -7.57 -2.15 -17.09
C ILE A 362 -7.09 -0.79 -17.60
N LEU A 363 -6.14 -0.75 -18.54
CA LEU A 363 -5.67 0.50 -19.13
C LEU A 363 -6.77 1.23 -19.89
N ASN A 364 -7.61 0.50 -20.64
CA ASN A 364 -8.77 1.09 -21.32
C ASN A 364 -9.83 1.61 -20.34
N LYS A 365 -10.07 0.91 -19.22
CA LYS A 365 -11.02 1.34 -18.18
C LYS A 365 -10.67 2.72 -17.60
N TYR A 366 -9.38 2.99 -17.44
CA TYR A 366 -8.88 4.28 -16.94
C TYR A 366 -8.47 5.23 -18.07
N SER A 367 -8.85 4.95 -19.33
CA SER A 367 -8.56 5.79 -20.49
C SER A 367 -7.06 6.08 -20.71
N VAL A 368 -6.17 5.15 -20.35
CA VAL A 368 -4.73 5.28 -20.60
C VAL A 368 -4.47 5.07 -22.09
N SER A 369 -4.08 6.14 -22.79
CA SER A 369 -3.88 6.09 -24.25
C SER A 369 -2.68 5.21 -24.64
N ALA A 370 -2.71 4.67 -25.87
CA ALA A 370 -1.58 3.90 -26.40
C ALA A 370 -0.28 4.73 -26.49
N GLU A 371 -0.39 6.03 -26.76
CA GLU A 371 0.75 6.97 -26.75
C GLU A 371 1.35 7.07 -25.34
N THR A 372 0.50 7.27 -24.33
CA THR A 372 0.90 7.34 -22.93
C THR A 372 1.58 6.05 -22.48
N VAL A 373 1.03 4.88 -22.85
CA VAL A 373 1.65 3.57 -22.55
C VAL A 373 3.02 3.44 -23.21
N ALA A 374 3.15 3.81 -24.49
CA ALA A 374 4.42 3.75 -25.21
C ALA A 374 5.47 4.67 -24.58
N ARG A 375 5.08 5.87 -24.13
CA ARG A 375 5.94 6.80 -23.40
C ARG A 375 6.41 6.20 -22.08
N LEU A 376 5.48 5.73 -21.24
CA LEU A 376 5.79 5.20 -19.92
C LEU A 376 6.64 3.91 -19.94
N ASN A 377 6.54 3.11 -21.02
CA ASN A 377 7.41 1.93 -21.20
C ASN A 377 8.90 2.30 -21.30
N ASN A 378 9.22 3.51 -21.76
CA ASN A 378 10.59 4.02 -21.85
C ASN A 378 11.04 4.75 -20.56
N VAL A 379 10.16 4.88 -19.57
CA VAL A 379 10.46 5.54 -18.29
C VAL A 379 10.86 4.52 -17.23
N SER A 380 11.92 4.85 -16.48
CA SER A 380 12.30 4.09 -15.29
C SER A 380 11.40 4.46 -14.11
N LEU A 381 10.58 3.50 -13.65
CA LEU A 381 9.71 3.69 -12.48
C LEU A 381 10.43 3.52 -11.13
N LYS A 382 11.77 3.47 -11.14
CA LYS A 382 12.59 3.21 -9.93
C LYS A 382 13.36 4.44 -9.46
N ARG A 383 13.37 5.52 -10.23
CA ARG A 383 14.15 6.73 -9.93
C ARG A 383 13.29 7.96 -10.21
N PRO A 384 13.12 8.88 -9.24
CA PRO A 384 12.43 10.14 -9.50
C PRO A 384 13.06 10.90 -10.67
N PRO A 385 12.29 11.72 -11.41
CA PRO A 385 12.79 12.51 -12.55
C PRO A 385 13.61 13.72 -12.08
N ILE A 386 14.75 13.44 -11.45
CA ILE A 386 15.66 14.42 -10.88
C ILE A 386 16.40 15.15 -12.02
N ILE A 387 16.47 16.47 -11.92
CA ILE A 387 17.26 17.33 -12.81
C ILE A 387 18.63 17.52 -12.17
N VAL A 388 19.70 16.97 -12.74
CA VAL A 388 21.06 17.22 -12.22
C VAL A 388 21.49 18.61 -12.69
N PRO A 389 21.84 19.53 -11.78
CA PRO A 389 22.43 20.80 -12.18
C PRO A 389 23.78 20.55 -12.86
N ASP A 390 24.07 21.30 -13.92
CA ASP A 390 25.35 21.23 -14.65
C ASP A 390 26.56 21.56 -13.76
#